data_AF-K2CRZ0-F1
#
_entry.id   AF-K2CRZ0-F1
#
_cell.length_a   1.000
_cell.length_b   1.000
_cell.length_c   1.000
_cell.angle_alpha   90.00
_cell.angle_beta   90.00
_cell.angle_gamma   90.00
#
_symmetry.space_group_name_H-M   'P 1'
#
loop_
_entity.id
_entity.type
_entity.pdbx_description
1 polymer ?
#
loop_
_entity_poly.entity_id
_entity_poly.type
_entity_poly.pdbx_seq_one_letter_code
_entity_poly.pdbx_strand_id
1 'polypeptide(L)'
;MYRLIRFLLCSLMLLPVSNVRAQSLEFVKDVQLDYEFGSSINLTANIPEASQFSWIILILQPEGQSSRQIEILPSLDGSVSINYDLTIDPLQPFARVYYWFELTDMLGVRFTTPSYWFDYLDNRYEWLSSETELFHIHWVDGADVFGQKVQEIATEGLKAATGFLPITPDFPISIYIYPNVDALQQALALTGQPWTAGHASPDIGVLLVSNGSQSSEMIEMERQ
;
A
#
# COMPACT_ATOMS: atom_id res chain seq x y z
N MET A 1 -4.69 -8.79 85.67
CA MET A 1 -5.83 -8.58 84.74
C MET A 1 -5.25 -8.27 83.36
N TYR A 2 -5.27 -9.25 82.45
CA TYR A 2 -4.71 -9.17 81.09
C TYR A 2 -5.78 -8.64 80.10
N ARG A 3 -5.40 -7.75 79.18
CA ARG A 3 -6.22 -7.33 78.04
C ARG A 3 -5.69 -8.01 76.77
N LEU A 4 -6.52 -8.88 76.17
CA LEU A 4 -6.25 -9.52 74.87
C LEU A 4 -6.58 -8.57 73.71
N ILE A 5 -5.61 -8.45 72.80
CA ILE A 5 -5.74 -7.83 71.47
C ILE A 5 -6.31 -8.89 70.51
N ARG A 6 -7.38 -8.56 69.77
CA ARG A 6 -7.89 -9.39 68.66
C ARG A 6 -7.42 -8.80 67.34
N PHE A 7 -6.58 -9.55 66.62
CA PHE A 7 -6.21 -9.29 65.23
C PHE A 7 -7.33 -9.83 64.32
N LEU A 8 -7.86 -8.97 63.44
CA LEU A 8 -8.80 -9.33 62.37
C LEU A 8 -7.98 -9.55 61.08
N LEU A 9 -7.92 -10.80 60.62
CA LEU A 9 -7.20 -11.21 59.41
C LEU A 9 -8.15 -11.09 58.21
N CYS A 10 -7.98 -10.07 57.35
CA CYS A 10 -8.69 -9.95 56.08
C CYS A 10 -8.08 -10.95 55.07
N SER A 11 -8.83 -12.00 54.76
CA SER A 11 -8.54 -12.93 53.66
C SER A 11 -8.97 -12.31 52.34
N LEU A 12 -8.00 -11.98 51.48
CA LEU A 12 -8.20 -11.40 50.16
C LEU A 12 -8.47 -12.55 49.16
N MET A 13 -9.72 -12.70 48.71
CA MET A 13 -10.07 -13.66 47.66
C MET A 13 -9.54 -13.18 46.30
N LEU A 14 -8.52 -13.86 45.78
CA LEU A 14 -8.08 -13.78 44.39
C LEU A 14 -9.07 -14.54 43.51
N LEU A 15 -9.96 -13.81 42.82
CA LEU A 15 -10.74 -14.37 41.72
C LEU A 15 -9.82 -14.61 40.52
N PRO A 16 -9.94 -15.75 39.81
CA PRO A 16 -9.19 -15.95 38.58
C PRO A 16 -9.68 -14.96 37.52
N VAL A 17 -8.77 -14.11 37.04
CA VAL A 17 -9.00 -13.29 35.86
C VAL A 17 -8.99 -14.23 34.66
N SER A 18 -10.17 -14.64 34.21
CA SER A 18 -10.32 -15.35 32.95
C SER A 18 -9.89 -14.40 31.83
N ASN A 19 -8.71 -14.62 31.25
CA ASN A 19 -8.32 -13.99 30.00
C ASN A 19 -9.29 -14.44 28.92
N VAL A 20 -10.30 -13.62 28.61
CA VAL A 20 -11.12 -13.79 27.41
C VAL A 20 -10.18 -13.58 26.23
N ARG A 21 -9.77 -14.67 25.58
CA ARG A 21 -9.22 -14.57 24.23
C ARG A 21 -10.35 -14.02 23.36
N ALA A 22 -10.23 -12.77 22.93
CA ALA A 22 -11.08 -12.23 21.89
C ALA A 22 -10.93 -13.13 20.67
N GLN A 23 -11.94 -13.95 20.42
CA GLN A 23 -12.09 -14.67 19.17
C GLN A 23 -12.30 -13.56 18.13
N SER A 24 -11.36 -13.38 17.20
CA SER A 24 -11.56 -12.43 16.10
C SER A 24 -12.79 -12.91 15.33
N LEU A 25 -13.93 -12.24 15.53
CA LEU A 25 -15.12 -12.54 14.74
C LEU A 25 -14.79 -12.15 13.30
N GLU A 26 -14.77 -13.13 12.42
CA GLU A 26 -14.59 -12.90 10.99
C GLU A 26 -15.94 -12.50 10.40
N PHE A 27 -16.22 -11.20 10.42
CA PHE A 27 -17.46 -10.60 9.92
C PHE A 27 -17.53 -10.55 8.39
N VAL A 28 -16.37 -10.53 7.74
CA VAL A 28 -16.24 -10.41 6.29
C VAL A 28 -15.46 -11.61 5.78
N LYS A 29 -15.99 -12.27 4.76
CA LYS A 29 -15.49 -13.51 4.17
C LYS A 29 -15.28 -13.34 2.69
N ASP A 30 -14.53 -14.27 2.11
CA ASP A 30 -14.33 -14.40 0.67
C ASP A 30 -13.91 -13.08 -0.01
N VAL A 31 -13.05 -12.32 0.68
CA VAL A 31 -12.56 -11.03 0.18
C VAL A 31 -11.63 -11.28 -0.99
N GLN A 32 -12.00 -10.75 -2.15
CA GLN A 32 -11.21 -10.78 -3.36
C GLN A 32 -11.09 -9.36 -3.92
N LEU A 33 -9.90 -9.01 -4.39
CA LEU A 33 -9.63 -7.73 -5.01
C LEU A 33 -8.81 -7.96 -6.27
N ASP A 34 -9.25 -7.36 -7.36
CA ASP A 34 -8.50 -7.21 -8.60
C ASP A 34 -8.52 -5.73 -9.02
N TYR A 35 -7.60 -5.37 -9.92
CA TYR A 35 -7.54 -4.01 -10.44
C TYR A 35 -7.04 -3.99 -11.87
N GLU A 36 -7.42 -2.93 -12.58
CA GLU A 36 -6.86 -2.54 -13.86
C GLU A 36 -6.11 -1.23 -13.68
N PHE A 37 -4.80 -1.22 -13.97
CA PHE A 37 -3.97 -0.04 -13.76
C PHE A 37 -4.51 1.18 -14.52
N GLY A 38 -4.62 2.31 -13.83
CA GLY A 38 -5.23 3.56 -14.29
C GLY A 38 -6.74 3.54 -14.54
N SER A 39 -7.44 2.42 -14.30
CA SER A 39 -8.85 2.22 -14.69
C SER A 39 -9.75 2.02 -13.47
N SER A 40 -9.67 0.86 -12.81
CA SER A 40 -10.56 0.55 -11.69
C SER A 40 -9.99 -0.48 -10.71
N ILE A 41 -10.57 -0.52 -9.51
CA ILE A 41 -10.43 -1.63 -8.55
C ILE A 41 -11.79 -2.30 -8.42
N ASN A 42 -11.81 -3.63 -8.55
CA ASN A 42 -12.98 -4.43 -8.25
C ASN A 42 -12.74 -5.19 -6.96
N LEU A 43 -13.64 -5.02 -5.99
CA LEU A 43 -13.63 -5.79 -4.75
C LEU A 43 -14.93 -6.57 -4.64
N THR A 44 -14.81 -7.86 -4.30
CA THR A 44 -15.94 -8.68 -3.89
C THR A 44 -15.70 -9.24 -2.49
N ALA A 45 -16.78 -9.40 -1.74
CA ALA A 45 -16.74 -10.01 -0.41
C ALA A 45 -18.12 -10.54 -0.04
N ASN A 46 -18.19 -11.30 1.05
CA ASN A 46 -19.44 -11.71 1.69
C ASN A 46 -19.45 -11.25 3.15
N ILE A 47 -20.54 -10.59 3.56
CA ILE A 47 -20.79 -10.18 4.94
C ILE A 47 -22.03 -10.93 5.41
N PRO A 48 -21.87 -12.10 6.05
CA PRO A 48 -22.99 -12.83 6.61
C PRO A 48 -23.77 -11.94 7.60
N GLU A 49 -25.10 -12.06 7.56
CA GLU A 49 -25.98 -11.30 8.47
C GLU A 49 -25.75 -9.77 8.38
N ALA A 50 -25.42 -9.25 7.20
CA ALA A 50 -25.18 -7.82 6.96
C ALA A 50 -26.27 -6.89 7.54
N SER A 51 -27.51 -7.36 7.64
CA SER A 51 -28.64 -6.64 8.23
C SER A 51 -28.48 -6.28 9.72
N GLN A 52 -27.51 -6.88 10.43
CA GLN A 52 -27.20 -6.53 11.82
C GLN A 52 -26.38 -5.22 11.94
N PHE A 53 -25.82 -4.75 10.82
CA PHE A 53 -25.01 -3.55 10.77
C PHE A 53 -25.82 -2.37 10.22
N SER A 54 -25.71 -1.24 10.91
CA SER A 54 -26.30 0.02 10.47
C SER A 54 -25.41 0.75 9.47
N TRP A 55 -24.08 0.52 9.54
CA TRP A 55 -23.07 1.10 8.64
C TRP A 55 -21.97 0.09 8.35
N ILE A 56 -21.53 0.04 7.10
CA ILE A 56 -20.39 -0.76 6.65
C ILE A 56 -19.55 0.12 5.74
N ILE A 57 -18.27 0.27 6.06
CA ILE A 57 -17.34 1.12 5.32
C ILE A 57 -16.12 0.29 4.94
N LEU A 58 -15.72 0.35 3.67
CA LEU A 58 -14.38 -0.04 3.23
C LEU A 58 -13.46 1.16 3.39
N ILE A 59 -12.37 0.98 4.12
CA ILE A 59 -11.27 1.94 4.18
C ILE A 59 -10.21 1.48 3.17
N LEU A 60 -9.85 2.36 2.24
CA LEU A 60 -8.65 2.20 1.40
C LEU A 60 -7.59 3.18 1.88
N GLN A 61 -6.39 2.70 2.16
CA GLN A 61 -5.25 3.47 2.65
C GLN A 61 -4.04 3.21 1.74
N PRO A 62 -3.93 3.95 0.62
CA PRO A 62 -2.69 4.03 -0.13
C PRO A 62 -1.57 4.67 0.70
N GLU A 63 -0.35 4.14 0.59
CA GLU A 63 0.86 4.83 1.05
C GLU A 63 1.09 6.11 0.23
N GLY A 64 1.66 7.14 0.85
CA GLY A 64 1.88 8.45 0.21
C GLY A 64 0.62 9.29 -0.04
N GLN A 65 -0.58 8.74 0.15
CA GLN A 65 -1.86 9.40 -0.12
C GLN A 65 -2.84 9.33 1.07
N SER A 66 -3.87 10.19 1.07
CA SER A 66 -4.90 10.18 2.11
C SER A 66 -5.79 8.93 2.05
N SER A 67 -6.34 8.50 3.18
CA SER A 67 -7.32 7.41 3.20
C SER A 67 -8.60 7.77 2.43
N ARG A 68 -9.26 6.75 1.89
CA ARG A 68 -10.58 6.83 1.26
C ARG A 68 -11.56 5.98 2.06
N GLN A 69 -12.80 6.45 2.14
CA GLN A 69 -13.89 5.74 2.81
C GLN A 69 -15.00 5.50 1.80
N ILE A 70 -15.35 4.24 1.60
CA ILE A 70 -16.37 3.82 0.66
C ILE A 70 -17.49 3.17 1.48
N GLU A 71 -18.66 3.78 1.48
CA GLU A 71 -19.84 3.18 2.09
C GLU A 71 -20.28 1.96 1.28
N ILE A 72 -20.54 0.85 1.98
CA ILE A 72 -20.96 -0.40 1.40
C ILE A 72 -22.44 -0.60 1.69
N LEU A 73 -23.19 -0.92 0.64
CA LEU A 73 -24.57 -1.40 0.72
C LEU A 73 -24.59 -2.85 0.24
N PRO A 74 -24.52 -3.85 1.16
CA PRO A 74 -24.55 -5.24 0.77
C PRO A 74 -25.91 -5.61 0.16
N SER A 75 -25.89 -6.60 -0.71
CA SER A 75 -27.10 -7.27 -1.19
C SER A 75 -27.83 -7.98 -0.04
N LEU A 76 -29.08 -8.40 -0.28
CA LEU A 76 -29.89 -9.11 0.72
C LEU A 76 -29.27 -10.43 1.22
N ASP A 77 -28.44 -11.06 0.40
CA ASP A 77 -27.70 -12.29 0.73
C ASP A 77 -26.34 -12.01 1.40
N GLY A 78 -26.01 -10.75 1.67
CA GLY A 78 -24.75 -10.30 2.25
C GLY A 78 -23.61 -10.18 1.23
N SER A 79 -23.85 -10.41 -0.06
CA SER A 79 -22.83 -10.18 -1.09
C SER A 79 -22.48 -8.70 -1.21
N VAL A 80 -21.19 -8.41 -1.39
CA VAL A 80 -20.64 -7.08 -1.59
C VAL A 80 -19.89 -7.07 -2.92
N SER A 81 -20.16 -6.05 -3.73
CA SER A 81 -19.41 -5.78 -4.95
C SER A 81 -19.18 -4.27 -5.04
N ILE A 82 -17.91 -3.89 -5.18
CA ILE A 82 -17.47 -2.51 -5.27
C ILE A 82 -16.65 -2.38 -6.55
N ASN A 83 -16.98 -1.37 -7.35
CA ASN A 83 -16.15 -0.91 -8.46
C ASN A 83 -15.70 0.52 -8.11
N TYR A 84 -14.40 0.68 -7.89
CA TYR A 84 -13.79 1.96 -7.54
C TYR A 84 -13.09 2.54 -8.77
N ASP A 85 -13.51 3.73 -9.21
CA ASP A 85 -13.06 4.36 -10.44
C ASP A 85 -11.76 5.16 -10.24
N LEU A 86 -10.66 4.61 -10.75
CA LEU A 86 -9.33 5.23 -10.66
C LEU A 86 -9.11 6.35 -11.67
N THR A 87 -10.01 6.52 -12.65
CA THR A 87 -9.95 7.67 -13.57
C THR A 87 -10.43 8.96 -12.90
N ILE A 88 -11.25 8.82 -11.85
CA ILE A 88 -11.78 9.93 -11.06
C ILE A 88 -10.95 10.16 -9.78
N ASP A 89 -10.57 9.07 -9.10
CA ASP A 89 -9.80 9.13 -7.86
C ASP A 89 -8.54 8.24 -7.95
N PRO A 90 -7.49 8.73 -8.63
CA PRO A 90 -6.33 7.94 -9.00
C PRO A 90 -5.45 7.60 -7.80
N LEU A 91 -4.92 6.38 -7.83
CA LEU A 91 -3.86 5.94 -6.93
C LEU A 91 -2.49 6.26 -7.52
N GLN A 92 -1.55 6.55 -6.63
CA GLN A 92 -0.15 6.69 -6.99
C GLN A 92 0.41 5.36 -7.48
N PRO A 93 1.01 5.30 -8.69
CA PRO A 93 1.63 4.08 -9.19
C PRO A 93 2.63 3.50 -8.21
N PHE A 94 2.61 2.16 -8.09
CA PHE A 94 3.54 1.36 -7.28
C PHE A 94 3.45 1.59 -5.76
N ALA A 95 2.47 2.36 -5.28
CA ALA A 95 2.18 2.43 -3.85
C ALA A 95 1.58 1.12 -3.34
N ARG A 96 1.93 0.74 -2.11
CA ARG A 96 1.16 -0.27 -1.38
C ARG A 96 -0.16 0.33 -0.92
N VAL A 97 -1.23 -0.44 -1.06
CA VAL A 97 -2.57 -0.05 -0.64
C VAL A 97 -3.05 -1.02 0.42
N TYR A 98 -3.25 -0.52 1.63
CA TYR A 98 -3.88 -1.26 2.71
C TYR A 98 -5.39 -1.06 2.65
N TYR A 99 -6.16 -2.08 3.04
CA TYR A 99 -7.61 -1.92 3.14
C TYR A 99 -8.23 -2.82 4.20
N TRP A 100 -9.34 -2.37 4.78
CA TRP A 100 -10.09 -3.11 5.79
C TRP A 100 -11.54 -2.62 5.85
N PHE A 101 -12.39 -3.38 6.55
CA PHE A 101 -13.79 -3.04 6.75
C PHE A 101 -14.01 -2.55 8.17
N GLU A 102 -14.80 -1.48 8.30
CA GLU A 102 -15.35 -1.00 9.55
C GLU A 102 -16.87 -1.19 9.53
N LEU A 103 -17.38 -1.94 10.51
CA LEU A 103 -18.80 -2.25 10.64
C LEU A 103 -19.32 -1.63 11.93
N THR A 104 -20.49 -0.99 11.88
CA THR A 104 -21.18 -0.47 13.06
C THR A 104 -22.51 -1.19 13.22
N ASP A 105 -22.77 -1.80 14.37
CA ASP A 105 -24.04 -2.49 14.61
C ASP A 105 -25.22 -1.53 14.83
N MET A 106 -26.41 -2.09 15.05
CA MET A 106 -27.63 -1.32 15.34
C MET A 106 -27.58 -0.58 16.69
N LEU A 107 -26.65 -0.91 17.57
CA LEU A 107 -26.44 -0.27 18.88
C LEU A 107 -25.33 0.78 18.86
N GLY A 108 -24.66 0.97 17.72
CA GLY A 108 -23.56 1.91 17.54
C GLY A 108 -22.18 1.35 17.93
N VAL A 109 -22.05 0.05 18.21
CA VAL A 109 -20.77 -0.61 18.49
C VAL A 109 -20.01 -0.80 17.18
N ARG A 110 -18.73 -0.41 17.17
CA ARG A 110 -17.85 -0.52 16.00
C ARG A 110 -16.99 -1.78 16.07
N PHE A 111 -16.83 -2.41 14.91
CA PHE A 111 -15.99 -3.56 14.67
C PHE A 111 -15.06 -3.27 13.49
N THR A 112 -13.79 -3.65 13.62
CA THR A 112 -12.78 -3.47 12.57
C THR A 112 -12.24 -4.84 12.19
N THR A 113 -12.20 -5.14 10.90
CA THR A 113 -11.60 -6.39 10.41
C THR A 113 -10.07 -6.31 10.44
N PRO A 114 -9.36 -7.44 10.35
CA PRO A 114 -7.97 -7.43 9.90
C PRO A 114 -7.81 -6.68 8.57
N SER A 115 -6.63 -6.11 8.36
CA SER A 115 -6.29 -5.46 7.10
C SER A 115 -5.76 -6.44 6.07
N TYR A 116 -6.10 -6.14 4.83
CA TYR A 116 -5.54 -6.71 3.61
C TYR A 116 -4.63 -5.68 2.96
N TRP A 117 -3.86 -6.10 1.96
CA TRP A 117 -3.05 -5.18 1.17
C TRP A 117 -2.81 -5.74 -0.23
N PHE A 118 -2.49 -4.83 -1.15
CA PHE A 118 -1.94 -5.15 -2.46
C PHE A 118 -0.96 -4.07 -2.89
N ASP A 119 -0.03 -4.41 -3.78
CA ASP A 119 0.86 -3.43 -4.41
C ASP A 119 0.22 -2.99 -5.74
N TYR A 120 0.01 -1.68 -5.91
CA TYR A 120 -0.64 -1.12 -7.10
C TYR A 120 0.36 -0.96 -8.25
N LEU A 121 0.83 -2.09 -8.75
CA LEU A 121 1.79 -2.19 -9.85
C LEU A 121 1.11 -1.86 -11.20
N ASP A 122 1.91 -1.42 -12.16
CA ASP A 122 1.44 -1.29 -13.53
C ASP A 122 1.32 -2.67 -14.19
N ASN A 123 0.16 -3.30 -14.02
CA ASN A 123 -0.16 -4.64 -14.50
C ASN A 123 -0.43 -4.73 -16.02
N ARG A 124 -0.15 -3.66 -16.77
CA ARG A 124 -0.09 -3.69 -18.24
C ARG A 124 1.20 -4.35 -18.74
N TYR A 125 2.18 -4.56 -17.85
CA TYR A 125 3.48 -5.13 -18.16
C TYR A 125 3.81 -6.33 -17.26
N GLU A 126 4.53 -7.29 -17.82
CA GLU A 126 5.21 -8.34 -17.07
C GLU A 126 6.61 -7.83 -16.71
N TRP A 127 6.82 -7.56 -15.42
CA TRP A 127 8.07 -6.96 -14.94
C TRP A 127 9.12 -8.04 -14.63
N LEU A 128 10.26 -7.98 -15.31
CA LEU A 128 11.48 -8.67 -14.90
C LEU A 128 12.07 -7.95 -13.69
N SER A 129 12.79 -8.67 -12.82
CA SER A 129 13.35 -8.09 -11.61
C SER A 129 14.78 -8.51 -11.29
N SER A 130 15.47 -7.64 -10.57
CA SER A 130 16.77 -7.88 -9.95
C SER A 130 16.80 -7.16 -8.61
N GLU A 131 17.01 -7.90 -7.53
CA GLU A 131 16.88 -7.40 -6.16
C GLU A 131 18.20 -7.49 -5.40
N THR A 132 18.53 -6.41 -4.69
CA THR A 132 19.63 -6.32 -3.72
C THR A 132 19.12 -5.64 -2.45
N GLU A 133 19.95 -5.58 -1.40
CA GLU A 133 19.60 -4.88 -0.16
C GLU A 133 19.32 -3.38 -0.37
N LEU A 134 19.92 -2.76 -1.40
CA LEU A 134 19.78 -1.34 -1.68
C LEU A 134 18.68 -1.04 -2.70
N PHE A 135 18.55 -1.89 -3.73
CA PHE A 135 17.64 -1.62 -4.84
C PHE A 135 16.87 -2.85 -5.31
N HIS A 136 15.59 -2.63 -5.55
CA HIS A 136 14.74 -3.54 -6.32
C HIS A 136 14.52 -2.94 -7.70
N ILE A 137 15.17 -3.50 -8.72
CA ILE A 137 15.08 -3.03 -10.09
C ILE A 137 14.04 -3.85 -10.83
N HIS A 138 13.12 -3.18 -11.50
CA HIS A 138 12.09 -3.77 -12.34
C HIS A 138 12.18 -3.20 -13.76
N TRP A 139 12.12 -4.04 -14.79
CA TRP A 139 12.11 -3.60 -16.18
C TRP A 139 11.22 -4.49 -17.05
N VAL A 140 10.76 -3.97 -18.19
CA VAL A 140 9.86 -4.70 -19.09
C VAL A 140 10.63 -5.52 -20.13
N ASP A 141 11.55 -4.87 -20.86
CA ASP A 141 12.27 -5.48 -21.98
C ASP A 141 13.78 -5.41 -21.76
N GLY A 142 14.47 -6.54 -21.97
CA GLY A 142 15.93 -6.64 -21.87
C GLY A 142 16.37 -7.96 -21.25
N ALA A 143 17.60 -8.37 -21.55
CA ALA A 143 18.22 -9.56 -20.94
C ALA A 143 18.65 -9.29 -19.49
N ASP A 144 18.82 -10.32 -18.65
CA ASP A 144 19.20 -10.20 -17.23
C ASP A 144 20.44 -9.34 -16.97
N VAL A 145 21.38 -9.32 -17.92
CA VAL A 145 22.59 -8.46 -17.88
C VAL A 145 22.24 -6.96 -17.83
N PHE A 146 21.06 -6.56 -18.31
CA PHE A 146 20.54 -5.21 -18.18
C PHE A 146 20.25 -4.86 -16.72
N GLY A 147 19.55 -5.74 -16.00
CA GLY A 147 19.24 -5.55 -14.58
C GLY A 147 20.50 -5.38 -13.73
N GLN A 148 21.53 -6.20 -13.98
CA GLN A 148 22.83 -6.09 -13.28
C GLN A 148 23.53 -4.74 -13.57
N LYS A 149 23.53 -4.30 -14.83
CA LYS A 149 24.10 -3.00 -15.20
C LYS A 149 23.35 -1.83 -14.53
N VAL A 150 22.03 -1.94 -14.41
CA VAL A 150 21.24 -0.92 -13.70
C VAL A 150 21.55 -0.92 -12.20
N GLN A 151 21.71 -2.08 -11.57
CA GLN A 151 22.13 -2.20 -10.17
C GLN A 151 23.46 -1.47 -9.92
N GLU A 152 24.44 -1.64 -10.81
CA GLU A 152 25.72 -0.94 -10.76
C GLU A 152 25.54 0.58 -10.87
N ILE A 153 24.79 1.05 -11.87
CA ILE A 153 24.52 2.48 -12.10
C ILE A 153 23.80 3.11 -10.88
N ALA A 154 22.78 2.43 -10.34
CA ALA A 154 22.03 2.91 -9.17
C ALA A 154 22.92 3.03 -7.93
N THR A 155 23.81 2.04 -7.73
CA THR A 155 24.78 2.03 -6.63
C THR A 155 25.79 3.17 -6.75
N GLU A 156 26.32 3.41 -7.95
CA GLU A 156 27.21 4.55 -8.21
C GLU A 156 26.49 5.90 -8.00
N GLY A 157 25.24 6.00 -8.47
CA GLY A 157 24.40 7.17 -8.29
C GLY A 157 24.14 7.50 -6.81
N LEU A 158 23.81 6.49 -6.00
CA LEU A 158 23.63 6.65 -4.56
C LEU A 158 24.92 7.10 -3.87
N LYS A 159 26.07 6.51 -4.22
CA LYS A 159 27.38 6.91 -3.70
C LYS A 159 27.69 8.37 -4.04
N ALA A 160 27.39 8.81 -5.26
CA ALA A 160 27.57 10.19 -5.67
C ALA A 160 26.64 11.12 -4.87
N ALA A 161 25.34 10.81 -4.78
CA ALA A 161 24.34 11.63 -4.10
C ALA A 161 24.65 11.79 -2.60
N THR A 162 24.98 10.70 -1.91
CA THR A 162 25.34 10.70 -0.47
C THR A 162 26.67 11.40 -0.18
N GLY A 163 27.51 11.60 -1.21
CA GLY A 163 28.71 12.44 -1.11
C GLY A 163 28.41 13.94 -0.96
N PHE A 164 27.22 14.39 -1.41
CA PHE A 164 26.81 15.80 -1.37
C PHE A 164 25.70 16.08 -0.37
N LEU A 165 24.81 15.11 -0.13
CA LEU A 165 23.65 15.26 0.74
C LEU A 165 23.83 14.37 1.99
N PRO A 166 23.79 14.94 3.21
CA PRO A 166 23.91 14.16 4.45
C PRO A 166 22.57 13.49 4.81
N ILE A 167 21.95 12.82 3.85
CA ILE A 167 20.69 12.09 4.02
C ILE A 167 20.91 10.63 3.62
N THR A 168 20.38 9.72 4.43
CA THR A 168 20.32 8.30 4.10
C THR A 168 18.87 8.02 3.72
N PRO A 169 18.58 7.61 2.48
CA PRO A 169 17.24 7.19 2.11
C PRO A 169 16.88 5.88 2.81
N ASP A 170 15.58 5.60 2.91
CA ASP A 170 15.11 4.29 3.34
C ASP A 170 15.35 3.28 2.21
N PHE A 171 15.83 2.10 2.58
CA PHE A 171 16.14 1.01 1.65
C PHE A 171 15.20 -0.18 1.90
N PRO A 172 14.90 -0.98 0.86
CA PRO A 172 15.37 -0.84 -0.53
C PRO A 172 14.60 0.25 -1.29
N ILE A 173 15.25 0.85 -2.30
CA ILE A 173 14.60 1.75 -3.26
C ILE A 173 14.14 0.92 -4.46
N SER A 174 12.87 1.02 -4.83
CA SER A 174 12.33 0.36 -6.01
C SER A 174 12.47 1.25 -7.25
N ILE A 175 13.09 0.73 -8.31
CA ILE A 175 13.27 1.43 -9.58
C ILE A 175 12.52 0.68 -10.67
N TYR A 176 11.51 1.32 -11.28
CA TYR A 176 10.74 0.77 -12.39
C TYR A 176 11.15 1.44 -13.70
N ILE A 177 11.61 0.62 -14.64
CA ILE A 177 12.11 1.03 -15.94
C ILE A 177 11.07 0.69 -17.02
N TYR A 178 10.33 1.71 -17.43
CA TYR A 178 9.36 1.62 -18.52
C TYR A 178 10.06 1.38 -19.87
N PRO A 179 9.41 0.73 -20.84
CA PRO A 179 10.03 0.39 -22.12
C PRO A 179 10.34 1.61 -23.00
N ASN A 180 9.66 2.73 -22.79
CA ASN A 180 9.86 4.00 -23.51
C ASN A 180 9.26 5.18 -22.74
N VAL A 181 9.49 6.40 -23.25
CA VAL A 181 9.03 7.66 -22.65
C VAL A 181 7.50 7.74 -22.61
N ASP A 182 6.82 7.35 -23.68
CA ASP A 182 5.35 7.43 -23.78
C ASP A 182 4.67 6.55 -22.72
N ALA A 183 5.21 5.36 -22.47
CA ALA A 183 4.73 4.43 -21.45
C ALA A 183 4.85 5.03 -20.03
N LEU A 184 6.00 5.65 -19.72
CA LEU A 184 6.20 6.36 -18.46
C LEU A 184 5.23 7.55 -18.33
N GLN A 185 5.06 8.34 -19.39
CA GLN A 185 4.15 9.49 -19.38
C GLN A 185 2.71 9.09 -19.09
N GLN A 186 2.23 7.98 -19.66
CA GLN A 186 0.89 7.47 -19.37
C GLN A 186 0.70 7.11 -17.89
N ALA A 187 1.72 6.52 -17.25
CA ALA A 187 1.65 6.20 -15.83
C ALA A 187 1.67 7.46 -14.94
N LEU A 188 2.49 8.45 -15.27
CA LEU A 188 2.57 9.72 -14.52
C LEU A 188 1.34 10.61 -14.70
N ALA A 189 0.68 10.53 -15.86
CA ALA A 189 -0.53 11.29 -16.15
C ALA A 189 -1.68 10.94 -15.19
N LEU A 190 -1.71 9.73 -14.62
CA LEU A 190 -2.75 9.29 -13.68
C LEU A 190 -2.87 10.21 -12.47
N THR A 191 -1.75 10.67 -11.92
CA THR A 191 -1.71 11.55 -10.75
C THR A 191 -1.36 13.00 -11.09
N GLY A 192 -1.42 13.36 -12.37
CA GLY A 192 -1.11 14.71 -12.85
C GLY A 192 0.33 15.16 -12.63
N GLN A 193 1.27 14.21 -12.47
CA GLN A 193 2.67 14.52 -12.22
C GLN A 193 3.33 15.05 -13.51
N PRO A 194 4.07 16.18 -13.44
CA PRO A 194 4.74 16.73 -14.62
C PRO A 194 5.85 15.79 -15.07
N TRP A 195 5.94 15.57 -16.38
CA TRP A 195 7.03 14.77 -16.95
C TRP A 195 8.37 15.48 -16.77
N THR A 196 9.32 14.75 -16.19
CA THR A 196 10.77 14.99 -16.28
C THR A 196 11.38 13.65 -16.69
N ALA A 197 12.62 13.60 -17.20
CA ALA A 197 13.28 12.39 -17.70
C ALA A 197 13.27 11.16 -16.73
N GLY A 198 12.85 11.34 -15.48
CA GLY A 198 12.30 10.34 -14.58
C GLY A 198 11.39 11.01 -13.53
N HIS A 199 10.80 10.22 -12.64
CA HIS A 199 10.02 10.68 -11.51
C HIS A 199 10.42 9.93 -10.24
N ALA A 200 10.59 10.66 -9.13
CA ALA A 200 10.89 10.06 -7.83
C ALA A 200 9.73 10.32 -6.87
N SER A 201 9.35 9.30 -6.10
CA SER A 201 8.38 9.33 -5.02
C SER A 201 9.07 8.87 -3.73
N PRO A 202 9.84 9.76 -3.05
CA PRO A 202 10.66 9.39 -1.89
C PRO A 202 9.85 8.88 -0.69
N ASP A 203 8.59 9.31 -0.59
CA ASP A 203 7.64 8.92 0.45
C ASP A 203 7.26 7.43 0.41
N ILE A 204 7.41 6.79 -0.75
CA ILE A 204 7.19 5.34 -0.93
C ILE A 204 8.44 4.62 -1.47
N GLY A 205 9.60 5.29 -1.52
CA GLY A 205 10.85 4.69 -1.99
C GLY A 205 10.85 4.25 -3.47
N VAL A 206 10.05 4.91 -4.33
CA VAL A 206 9.89 4.54 -5.75
C VAL A 206 10.57 5.54 -6.68
N LEU A 207 11.25 5.03 -7.70
CA LEU A 207 11.78 5.77 -8.84
C LEU A 207 11.23 5.20 -10.14
N LEU A 208 10.66 6.05 -10.99
CA LEU A 208 10.16 5.69 -12.31
C LEU A 208 11.05 6.33 -13.36
N VAL A 209 11.58 5.51 -14.27
CA VAL A 209 12.40 5.97 -15.38
C VAL A 209 11.97 5.26 -16.67
N SER A 210 12.29 5.86 -17.81
CA SER A 210 12.03 5.23 -19.12
C SER A 210 13.33 4.76 -19.75
N ASN A 211 13.27 3.61 -20.43
CA ASN A 211 14.28 3.16 -21.38
C ASN A 211 14.16 4.00 -22.66
N GLY A 212 14.62 5.24 -22.60
CA GLY A 212 14.71 6.15 -23.72
C GLY A 212 16.13 6.65 -23.81
N SER A 213 16.78 6.44 -24.95
CA SER A 213 18.03 7.13 -25.28
C SER A 213 17.85 8.60 -24.95
N GLN A 214 18.73 9.14 -24.08
CA GLN A 214 18.89 10.55 -23.74
C GLN A 214 18.01 11.45 -24.63
N SER A 215 16.94 12.03 -24.07
CA SER A 215 16.17 13.03 -24.81
C SER A 215 17.18 14.00 -25.42
N SER A 216 17.09 14.23 -26.73
CA SER A 216 18.05 15.10 -27.42
C SER A 216 18.14 16.49 -26.77
N GLU A 217 17.12 16.86 -26.01
CA GLU A 217 17.02 18.04 -25.14
C GLU A 217 18.00 18.02 -23.94
N MET A 218 18.26 16.86 -23.34
CA MET A 218 19.22 16.74 -22.21
C MET A 218 20.67 16.77 -22.69
N ILE A 219 20.94 16.25 -23.90
CA ILE A 219 22.24 16.40 -24.58
C ILE A 219 22.49 17.87 -25.00
N GLU A 220 21.45 18.62 -25.37
CA GLU A 220 21.61 20.05 -25.67
C GLU A 220 21.86 20.90 -24.41
N MET A 221 21.26 20.57 -23.27
CA MET A 221 21.51 21.27 -22.00
C MET A 221 22.92 21.04 -21.44
N GLU A 222 23.52 19.87 -21.63
CA GLU A 222 24.94 19.65 -21.28
C GLU A 222 25.92 20.38 -22.22
N ARG A 223 25.44 20.85 -23.38
CA ARG A 223 26.27 21.57 -24.38
C ARG A 223 26.22 23.09 -24.28
N GLN A 224 25.41 23.67 -23.39
CA GLN A 224 25.31 25.11 -23.13
C GLN A 224 26.00 25.49 -21.81
#